data_AF-A0A8J4DUK6-F1
#
_entry.id   AF-A0A8J4DUK6-F1
#
_cell.length_a   1.000
_cell.length_b   1.000
_cell.length_c   1.000
_cell.angle_alpha   90.00
_cell.angle_beta   90.00
_cell.angle_gamma   90.00
#
_symmetry.space_group_name_H-M   'P 1'
#
loop_
_entity.id
_entity.type
_entity.pdbx_description
1 polymer ?
#
loop_
_entity_poly.entity_id
_entity_poly.type
_entity_poly.pdbx_seq_one_letter_code
_entity_poly.pdbx_strand_id
1 'polypeptide(L)'
;MLAEVYYYLDLEATEDRRDLIRHHLDECSPCLREYGIEQEVKALVARCCGKETAPTELKQRLRVRLAELVFEAETHEYLPE
;
A
#
# COMPACT_ATOMS: atom_id res chain seq x y z
N MET A 1 9.20 -6.66 -16.30
CA MET A 1 10.17 -6.42 -15.21
C MET A 1 9.85 -5.13 -14.45
N LEU A 2 9.75 -3.96 -15.08
CA LEU A 2 9.39 -2.70 -14.39
C LEU A 2 7.99 -2.69 -13.74
N ALA A 3 6.96 -3.23 -14.41
CA ALA A 3 5.59 -3.28 -13.85
C ALA A 3 5.51 -4.03 -12.51
N GLU A 4 6.28 -5.10 -12.35
CA GLU A 4 6.32 -5.90 -11.11
C GLU A 4 6.94 -5.12 -9.94
N VAL A 5 7.94 -4.28 -10.23
CA VAL A 5 8.56 -3.39 -9.23
C VAL A 5 7.53 -2.39 -8.72
N TYR A 6 6.69 -1.83 -9.59
CA TYR A 6 5.63 -0.91 -9.17
C TYR A 6 4.57 -1.60 -8.31
N TYR A 7 4.04 -2.75 -8.75
CA TYR A 7 3.08 -3.50 -7.92
C TYR A 7 3.65 -3.86 -6.55
N TYR A 8 4.93 -4.22 -6.49
CA TYR A 8 5.60 -4.50 -5.23
C TYR A 8 5.76 -3.24 -4.35
N LEU A 9 6.19 -2.11 -4.93
CA LEU A 9 6.36 -0.83 -4.25
C LEU A 9 5.05 -0.22 -3.76
N ASP A 10 3.95 -0.41 -4.50
CA ASP A 10 2.61 0.08 -4.18
C ASP A 10 1.82 -0.85 -3.27
N LEU A 11 2.42 -1.99 -2.89
CA LEU A 11 1.81 -3.04 -2.08
C LEU A 11 0.59 -3.72 -2.74
N GLU A 12 0.48 -3.62 -4.06
CA GLU A 12 -0.61 -4.19 -4.86
C GLU A 12 -0.32 -5.63 -5.33
N ALA A 13 0.89 -6.14 -5.09
CA ALA A 13 1.22 -7.54 -5.34
C ALA A 13 0.52 -8.46 -4.33
N THR A 14 0.01 -9.60 -4.83
CA THR A 14 -0.44 -10.71 -3.98
C THR A 14 0.72 -11.22 -3.10
N GLU A 15 0.41 -11.93 -2.01
CA GLU A 15 1.42 -12.46 -1.10
C GLU A 15 2.44 -13.37 -1.81
N ASP A 16 1.95 -14.36 -2.56
CA ASP A 16 2.81 -15.25 -3.37
C ASP A 16 3.71 -14.47 -4.33
N ARG A 17 3.17 -13.41 -4.96
CA ARG A 17 3.92 -12.59 -5.92
C ARG A 17 4.97 -11.74 -5.22
N ARG A 18 4.65 -11.24 -4.03
CA ARG A 18 5.56 -10.46 -3.19
C ARG A 18 6.78 -11.30 -2.79
N ASP A 19 6.57 -12.55 -2.40
CA ASP A 19 7.67 -13.44 -2.01
C ASP A 19 8.56 -13.81 -3.18
N LEU A 20 7.99 -14.08 -4.36
CA LEU A 20 8.75 -14.30 -5.59
C LEU A 20 9.63 -13.10 -5.96
N ILE A 21 9.06 -11.89 -5.89
CA ILE A 21 9.81 -10.66 -6.19
C ILE A 21 10.92 -10.43 -5.16
N ARG A 22 10.63 -10.64 -3.87
CA ARG A 22 11.64 -10.52 -2.82
C ARG A 22 12.83 -11.46 -3.05
N HIS A 23 12.55 -12.74 -3.28
CA HIS A 23 13.59 -13.73 -3.54
C HIS A 23 14.43 -13.36 -4.79
N HIS A 24 13.78 -12.88 -5.85
CA HIS A 24 14.50 -12.41 -7.03
C HIS A 24 15.42 -11.20 -6.74
N LEU A 25 14.95 -10.23 -5.94
CA LEU A 25 15.75 -9.07 -5.57
C LEU A 25 16.94 -9.45 -4.70
N ASP A 26 16.82 -10.48 -3.86
CA ASP A 26 17.92 -11.01 -3.04
C ASP A 26 19.01 -11.68 -3.89
N GLU A 27 18.64 -12.34 -4.99
CA GLU A 27 19.56 -13.06 -5.87
C GLU A 27 20.10 -12.23 -7.05
N CYS A 28 19.39 -11.16 -7.45
CA CYS A 28 19.68 -10.40 -8.66
C CYS A 28 20.10 -8.95 -8.36
N SER A 29 21.40 -8.72 -8.15
CA SER A 29 21.98 -7.40 -7.92
C SER A 29 21.59 -6.33 -8.97
N PRO A 30 21.53 -6.63 -10.29
CA PRO A 30 21.03 -5.66 -11.27
C PRO A 30 19.59 -5.20 -11.00
N CYS A 31 18.68 -6.13 -10.72
CA CYS A 31 17.29 -5.78 -10.43
C CYS A 31 17.13 -5.07 -9.09
N LEU A 32 17.94 -5.41 -8.09
CA LEU A 32 17.99 -4.69 -6.82
C LEU A 32 18.40 -3.22 -7.00
N ARG A 33 19.33 -2.93 -7.91
CA ARG A 33 19.71 -1.54 -8.23
C ARG A 33 18.56 -0.77 -8.88
N GLU A 34 17.90 -1.34 -9.88
CA GLU A 34 16.74 -0.71 -10.53
C GLU A 34 15.60 -0.47 -9.52
N TYR A 35 15.30 -1.46 -8.67
CA TYR A 35 14.34 -1.32 -7.59
C TYR A 35 14.69 -0.15 -6.64
N GLY A 36 15.96 -0.03 -6.26
CA GLY A 36 16.45 1.06 -5.42
C GLY A 36 16.23 2.44 -6.06
N ILE A 37 16.47 2.56 -7.37
CA ILE A 37 16.23 3.82 -8.10
C ILE A 37 14.73 4.18 -8.06
N GLU A 38 13.85 3.23 -8.38
CA GLU A 38 12.40 3.47 -8.36
C GLU A 38 11.89 3.83 -6.95
N GLN A 39 12.44 3.19 -5.91
CA GLN A 39 12.13 3.54 -4.52
C GLN A 39 12.53 4.98 -4.19
N GLU A 40 13.72 5.42 -4.59
CA GLU A 40 14.19 6.79 -4.38
C GLU A 40 13.37 7.82 -5.17
N VAL A 41 12.98 7.48 -6.41
CA VAL A 41 12.09 8.33 -7.22
C VAL A 41 10.73 8.47 -6.54
N LYS A 42 10.13 7.38 -6.07
CA LYS A 42 8.85 7.41 -5.34
C LYS A 42 8.94 8.28 -4.07
N ALA A 43 10.03 8.15 -3.31
CA ALA A 43 10.27 8.96 -2.12
C ALA A 43 10.45 10.46 -2.45
N LEU A 44 11.17 10.78 -3.53
CA LEU A 44 11.34 12.14 -4.02
C LEU A 44 10.01 12.77 -4.42
N VAL A 45 9.20 12.07 -5.21
CA VAL A 45 7.87 12.54 -5.64
C VAL A 45 6.98 12.78 -4.43
N ALA A 46 6.95 11.85 -3.46
CA ALA A 46 6.16 12.03 -2.24
C ALA A 46 6.58 13.29 -1.45
N ARG A 47 7.89 13.58 -1.37
CA ARG A 47 8.40 14.77 -0.67
C ARG A 47 8.08 16.08 -1.41
N CYS A 48 8.22 16.09 -2.73
CA CYS A 48 8.06 17.29 -3.55
C CYS A 48 6.58 17.60 -3.84
N CYS A 49 5.76 16.57 -4.01
CA CYS A 49 4.38 16.69 -4.49
C CYS A 49 3.33 16.21 -3.48
N GLY A 50 3.71 15.53 -2.39
CA GLY A 50 2.77 14.96 -1.41
C GLY A 50 2.31 15.92 -0.30
N LYS A 51 2.52 17.24 -0.45
CA LYS A 51 2.12 18.23 0.57
C LYS A 51 0.64 18.62 0.50
N GLU A 52 -0.09 18.13 -0.49
CA GLU A 52 -1.53 18.32 -0.56
C GLU A 52 -2.23 17.44 0.48
N THR A 53 -2.75 18.08 1.53
CA THR A 53 -3.53 17.37 2.53
C THR A 53 -4.99 17.31 2.12
N ALA A 54 -5.58 16.12 2.21
CA ALA A 54 -7.03 15.97 2.02
C ALA A 54 -7.83 16.93 2.93
N PRO A 55 -8.93 17.53 2.43
CA PRO A 55 -9.77 18.44 3.22
C PRO A 55 -10.24 17.83 4.54
N THR A 56 -10.35 18.66 5.57
CA THR A 56 -10.74 18.21 6.92
C THR A 56 -12.12 17.59 6.93
N GLU A 57 -13.04 18.13 6.15
CA GLU A 57 -14.42 17.67 6.00
C GLU A 57 -14.48 16.26 5.44
N LEU A 58 -13.61 15.94 4.47
CA LEU A 58 -13.50 14.59 3.91
C LEU A 58 -13.01 13.61 4.98
N LYS A 59 -11.98 13.98 5.76
CA LYS A 59 -11.46 13.15 6.85
C LYS A 59 -12.52 12.89 7.93
N GLN A 60 -13.30 13.91 8.30
CA GLN A 60 -14.39 13.77 9.27
C GLN A 60 -15.46 12.82 8.76
N ARG A 61 -15.92 13.01 7.52
CA ARG A 61 -16.91 12.12 6.89
C ARG A 61 -16.41 10.68 6.84
N LEU A 62 -15.16 10.44 6.45
CA LEU A 62 -14.60 9.09 6.41
C LEU A 62 -14.56 8.44 7.79
N ARG A 63 -14.17 9.18 8.84
CA ARG A 63 -14.14 8.65 10.22
C ARG A 63 -15.52 8.20 10.70
N VAL A 64 -16.56 8.99 10.44
CA VAL A 64 -17.94 8.63 10.81
C VAL A 64 -18.35 7.34 10.10
N ARG A 65 -18.16 7.26 8.78
CA ARG A 65 -18.53 6.07 7.99
C ARG A 65 -17.75 4.82 8.39
N LEU A 66 -16.46 4.96 8.70
CA LEU A 66 -15.65 3.84 9.20
C LEU A 66 -16.13 3.35 10.56
N ALA A 67 -16.49 4.26 11.48
CA ALA A 67 -17.04 3.88 12.78
C ALA A 67 -18.39 3.15 12.66
N GLU A 68 -19.27 3.59 11.75
CA GLU A 68 -20.54 2.90 11.43
C GLU A 68 -20.28 1.47 10.92
N LEU A 69 -19.35 1.28 9.99
CA LEU A 69 -19.03 -0.03 9.42
C LEU A 69 -18.40 -0.98 10.44
N VAL A 70 -17.53 -0.48 11.33
CA VAL A 70 -16.93 -1.31 12.40
C VAL A 70 -18.01 -1.79 13.36
N PHE A 71 -18.96 -0.93 13.72
CA PHE A 71 -20.08 -1.32 14.55
C PHE A 71 -20.94 -2.41 13.88
N GLU A 72 -21.22 -2.28 12.59
CA GLU A 72 -21.96 -3.31 11.84
C GLU A 72 -21.22 -4.66 11.82
N ALA A 73 -19.90 -4.68 11.63
CA ALA A 73 -19.10 -5.90 11.66
C ALA A 73 -19.12 -6.57 13.05
N GLU A 74 -18.96 -5.80 14.13
CA GLU A 74 -19.05 -6.30 15.50
C GLU A 74 -20.46 -6.84 15.82
N THR A 75 -21.53 -6.20 15.32
CA THR A 75 -22.89 -6.72 15.51
C THR A 75 -23.16 -8.01 14.73
N HIS A 76 -22.49 -8.23 13.60
CA HIS A 76 -22.64 -9.44 12.79
C HIS A 76 -21.82 -10.62 13.33
N GLU A 77 -20.78 -10.37 14.14
CA GLU A 77 -20.02 -11.41 14.85
C GLU A 77 -20.77 -11.99 16.07
N TYR A 78 -21.89 -11.40 16.47
CA TYR A 78 -22.79 -11.96 17.48
C TYR A 78 -23.92 -12.78 16.84
N LEU A 79 -23.59 -13.93 16.25
CA LEU A 79 -24.53 -15.00 15.99
C LEU A 79 -24.17 -16.20 16.88
N PRO A 80 -24.85 -16.39 18.03
CA PRO A 80 -24.71 -17.59 18.81
C PRO A 80 -25.49 -18.73 18.14
N GLU A 81 -24.77 -19.76 17.69
CA GLU A 81 -25.24 -21.14 17.71
C GLU A 81 -24.21 -22.03 18.42
#